data_AF-A0A7V1EHB9-F1
#
_entry.id   AF-A0A7V1EHB9-F1
#
_cell.length_a   1.000
_cell.length_b   1.000
_cell.length_c   1.000
_cell.angle_alpha   90.00
_cell.angle_beta   90.00
_cell.angle_gamma   90.00
#
_symmetry.space_group_name_H-M   'P 1'
#
loop_
_entity.id
_entity.type
_entity.pdbx_description
1 polymer ?
#
loop_
_entity_poly.entity_id
_entity_poly.type
_entity_poly.pdbx_seq_one_letter_code
_entity_poly.pdbx_strand_id
1 'polypeptide(L)'
;MKIFKYYTKSLFLSPETIFWAIVFVIFWLFMGAYLFTQEMPKEVLALHEFKVGYTSSWYGVAGVFSLSSLCVGLCYYFLFTTSSLPYVTKFGRVSTGSFFLQIIFGTFLYSSFLGAILMLSTYGIYSHALSYNLLPSKPWLAILFIGIGGLFTIYWQ
;
A
#
# COMPACT_ATOMS: atom_id res chain seq x y z
N MET A 1 -14.91 -20.68 -0.14
CA MET A 1 -14.72 -19.38 -0.82
C MET A 1 -15.69 -18.27 -0.41
N LYS A 2 -16.83 -18.53 0.26
CA LYS A 2 -17.74 -17.44 0.70
C LYS A 2 -17.05 -16.46 1.67
N ILE A 3 -16.27 -16.98 2.61
CA ILE A 3 -15.53 -16.18 3.62
C ILE A 3 -14.52 -15.24 2.96
N PHE A 4 -13.71 -15.76 2.03
CA PHE A 4 -12.78 -14.95 1.23
C PHE A 4 -13.47 -13.76 0.54
N LYS A 5 -14.62 -13.99 -0.12
CA LYS A 5 -15.37 -12.94 -0.83
C LYS A 5 -15.91 -11.86 0.13
N TYR A 6 -16.39 -12.24 1.30
CA TYR A 6 -16.87 -11.28 2.30
C TYR A 6 -15.73 -10.46 2.90
N TYR A 7 -14.62 -11.11 3.21
CA TYR A 7 -13.43 -10.45 3.77
C TYR A 7 -12.82 -9.44 2.79
N THR A 8 -12.57 -9.85 1.54
CA THR A 8 -12.03 -8.94 0.52
C THR A 8 -13.01 -7.80 0.24
N LYS A 9 -14.30 -8.08 0.08
CA LYS A 9 -15.31 -7.02 -0.08
C LYS A 9 -15.31 -6.03 1.09
N SER A 10 -15.14 -6.51 2.31
CA SER A 10 -15.05 -5.65 3.50
C SER A 10 -13.83 -4.73 3.46
N LEU A 11 -12.66 -5.24 3.05
CA LEU A 11 -11.43 -4.44 2.92
C LEU A 11 -11.52 -3.39 1.81
N PHE A 12 -12.18 -3.72 0.70
CA PHE A 12 -12.33 -2.80 -0.44
C PHE A 12 -13.42 -1.74 -0.25
N LEU A 13 -14.44 -2.00 0.57
CA LEU A 13 -15.56 -1.06 0.78
C LEU A 13 -15.54 -0.35 2.13
N SER A 14 -14.64 -0.68 3.06
CA SER A 14 -14.53 0.02 4.34
C SER A 14 -14.07 1.47 4.10
N PRO A 15 -14.89 2.48 4.44
CA PRO A 15 -14.54 3.88 4.26
C PRO A 15 -13.25 4.24 4.99
N GLU A 16 -13.06 3.68 6.18
CA GLU A 16 -11.85 3.84 7.00
C GLU A 16 -10.59 3.39 6.25
N THR A 17 -10.61 2.21 5.64
CA THR A 17 -9.44 1.68 4.95
C THR A 17 -9.15 2.47 3.68
N ILE A 18 -10.18 2.91 2.95
CA ILE A 18 -10.01 3.79 1.78
C ILE A 18 -9.41 5.13 2.20
N PHE A 19 -9.94 5.73 3.26
CA PHE A 19 -9.49 7.04 3.73
C PHE A 19 -8.03 6.98 4.20
N TRP A 20 -7.70 6.03 5.08
CA TRP A 20 -6.36 5.94 5.68
C TRP A 20 -5.31 5.36 4.74
N ALA A 21 -5.65 4.35 3.94
CA ALA A 21 -4.66 3.68 3.09
C ALA A 21 -4.45 4.35 1.72
N ILE A 22 -5.44 5.12 1.23
CA ILE A 22 -5.37 5.77 -0.10
C ILE A 22 -5.37 7.29 0.04
N VAL A 23 -6.44 7.88 0.57
CA VAL A 23 -6.65 9.35 0.54
C VAL A 23 -5.58 10.07 1.36
N PHE A 24 -5.35 9.62 2.59
CA PHE A 24 -4.35 10.20 3.49
C PHE A 24 -2.94 10.08 2.92
N VAL A 25 -2.63 8.95 2.27
CA VAL A 25 -1.31 8.70 1.67
C VAL A 25 -1.09 9.55 0.41
N ILE A 26 -2.11 9.72 -0.42
CA ILE A 26 -2.05 10.63 -1.59
C ILE A 26 -1.85 12.08 -1.15
N PHE A 27 -2.52 12.51 -0.09
CA PHE A 27 -2.32 13.84 0.49
C PHE A 27 -0.84 14.05 0.89
N TRP A 28 -0.23 13.06 1.55
CA TRP A 28 1.19 13.11 1.90
C TRP A 28 2.12 13.14 0.67
N LEU A 29 1.81 12.37 -0.37
CA LEU A 29 2.56 12.43 -1.64
C LEU A 29 2.45 13.80 -2.31
N PHE A 30 1.29 14.46 -2.23
CA PHE A 30 1.10 15.80 -2.76
C PHE A 30 1.93 16.84 -2.01
N MET A 31 1.95 16.78 -0.68
CA MET A 31 2.81 17.63 0.16
C MET A 31 4.29 17.36 -0.15
N GLY A 32 4.66 16.08 -0.27
CA GLY A 32 5.96 15.58 -0.77
C GLY A 32 6.43 16.26 -2.04
N ALA A 33 5.54 16.34 -3.03
CA ALA A 33 5.88 16.80 -4.36
C ALA A 33 5.86 18.32 -4.54
N TYR A 34 5.00 19.06 -3.82
CA TYR A 34 4.82 20.50 -4.04
C TYR A 34 5.33 21.39 -2.91
N LEU A 35 5.23 20.95 -1.65
CA LEU A 35 5.66 21.77 -0.52
C LEU A 35 7.16 21.59 -0.28
N PHE A 36 7.61 20.35 -0.14
CA PHE A 36 8.99 20.05 0.23
C PHE A 36 9.99 20.24 -0.92
N THR A 37 9.53 20.30 -2.18
CA THR A 37 10.39 20.60 -3.33
C THR A 37 10.65 22.09 -3.52
N GLN A 38 9.80 22.97 -2.98
CA GLN A 38 9.99 24.44 -3.07
C GLN A 38 11.12 24.94 -2.18
N GLU A 39 11.39 24.25 -1.08
CA GLU A 39 12.44 24.62 -0.11
C GLU A 39 13.84 24.16 -0.56
N MET A 40 13.96 23.40 -1.66
CA MET A 40 15.22 22.81 -2.10
C MET A 40 15.97 23.69 -3.10
N PRO A 41 17.32 23.78 -3.00
CA PRO A 41 18.13 24.50 -3.99
C PRO A 41 17.97 23.89 -5.39
N LYS A 42 17.69 24.73 -6.38
CA LYS A 42 17.42 24.32 -7.78
C LYS A 42 18.58 23.53 -8.41
N GLU A 43 19.81 23.77 -7.95
CA GLU A 43 21.03 23.08 -8.39
C GLU A 43 21.02 21.60 -8.00
N VAL A 44 20.55 21.30 -6.79
CA VAL A 44 20.41 19.92 -6.28
C VAL A 44 19.22 19.23 -6.94
N LEU A 45 18.14 20.00 -7.16
CA LEU A 45 16.95 19.50 -7.84
C LEU A 45 17.22 19.14 -9.32
N ALA A 46 18.25 19.70 -9.95
CA ALA A 46 18.61 19.40 -11.34
C ALA A 46 19.29 18.03 -11.51
N LEU A 47 19.87 17.48 -10.44
CA LEU A 47 20.54 16.17 -10.46
C LEU A 47 19.51 15.04 -10.58
N HIS A 48 19.61 14.27 -11.66
CA HIS A 48 18.71 13.15 -11.92
C HIS A 48 18.71 12.11 -10.78
N GLU A 49 19.89 11.79 -10.24
CA GLU A 49 20.05 10.84 -9.13
C GLU A 49 19.30 11.29 -7.88
N PHE A 50 19.31 12.59 -7.58
CA PHE A 50 18.60 13.15 -6.44
C PHE A 50 17.08 13.07 -6.63
N LYS A 51 16.56 13.38 -7.84
CA LYS A 51 15.13 13.27 -8.15
C LYS A 51 14.61 11.83 -7.96
N VAL A 52 15.40 10.85 -8.42
CA VAL A 52 15.06 9.42 -8.30
C VAL A 52 15.13 8.95 -6.84
N GLY A 53 16.18 9.32 -6.10
CA GLY A 53 16.32 8.99 -4.68
C GLY A 53 15.22 9.61 -3.82
N TYR A 54 14.83 10.84 -4.11
CA TYR A 54 13.77 11.54 -3.41
C TYR A 54 12.39 10.92 -3.67
N THR A 55 12.06 10.65 -4.93
CA THR A 55 10.79 10.03 -5.32
C THR A 55 10.65 8.61 -4.76
N SER A 56 11.73 7.84 -4.78
CA SER A 56 11.74 6.48 -4.22
C SER A 56 11.57 6.46 -2.70
N SER A 57 12.16 7.43 -1.99
CA SER A 57 12.00 7.60 -0.55
C SER A 57 10.55 7.90 -0.18
N TRP A 58 9.90 8.83 -0.89
CA TRP A 58 8.49 9.18 -0.67
C TRP A 58 7.53 8.04 -0.97
N TYR A 59 7.79 7.28 -2.03
CA TYR A 59 7.03 6.06 -2.32
C TYR A 59 7.18 5.02 -1.19
N GLY A 60 8.39 4.88 -0.64
CA GLY A 60 8.64 3.99 0.51
C GLY A 60 7.83 4.39 1.73
N VAL A 61 7.82 5.67 2.09
CA VAL A 61 7.03 6.21 3.21
C VAL A 61 5.53 5.99 2.97
N ALA A 62 5.05 6.26 1.75
CA ALA A 62 3.67 6.02 1.36
C ALA A 62 3.27 4.54 1.52
N GLY A 63 4.12 3.62 1.07
CA GLY A 63 3.90 2.18 1.22
C GLY A 63 3.83 1.74 2.68
N VAL A 64 4.70 2.25 3.55
CA VAL A 64 4.69 1.95 4.99
C VAL A 64 3.38 2.42 5.63
N PHE A 65 2.93 3.64 5.35
CA PHE A 65 1.67 4.15 5.91
C PHE A 65 0.45 3.32 5.48
N SER A 66 0.36 2.94 4.21
CA SER A 66 -0.72 2.07 3.73
C SER A 66 -0.68 0.68 4.37
N LEU A 67 0.51 0.10 4.56
CA LEU A 67 0.67 -1.19 5.24
C LEU A 67 0.32 -1.12 6.73
N SER A 68 0.68 -0.03 7.41
CA SER A 68 0.29 0.20 8.81
C SER A 68 -1.23 0.29 8.96
N SER A 69 -1.91 1.05 8.09
CA SER A 69 -3.38 1.13 8.09
C SER A 69 -4.03 -0.25 7.86
N LEU A 70 -3.48 -1.02 6.93
CA LEU A 70 -3.93 -2.39 6.68
C LEU A 70 -3.77 -3.31 7.89
N CYS A 71 -2.64 -3.21 8.58
CA CYS A 71 -2.36 -3.99 9.79
C CYS A 71 -3.38 -3.71 10.89
N VAL A 72 -3.72 -2.43 11.10
CA VAL A 72 -4.75 -2.03 12.06
C VAL A 72 -6.12 -2.61 11.69
N GLY A 73 -6.51 -2.56 10.41
CA GLY A 73 -7.76 -3.17 9.93
C GLY A 73 -7.81 -4.69 10.15
N LEU A 74 -6.69 -5.38 9.94
CA LEU A 74 -6.52 -6.80 10.23
C LEU A 74 -6.68 -7.11 11.72
N CYS A 75 -6.09 -6.31 12.61
CA CYS A 75 -6.22 -6.46 14.05
C CYS A 75 -7.68 -6.33 14.49
N TYR A 76 -8.40 -5.32 14.00
CA TYR A 76 -9.83 -5.17 14.29
C TYR A 76 -10.64 -6.37 13.80
N TYR A 77 -10.37 -6.85 12.58
CA TYR A 77 -11.04 -8.02 12.04
C TYR A 77 -10.85 -9.26 12.93
N PHE A 78 -9.62 -9.52 13.41
CA PHE A 78 -9.37 -10.64 14.31
C PHE A 78 -10.05 -10.47 15.67
N LEU A 79 -10.04 -9.27 16.25
CA LEU A 79 -10.71 -9.01 17.51
C LEU A 79 -12.20 -9.31 17.44
N PHE A 80 -12.90 -8.84 16.41
CA PHE A 80 -14.34 -9.09 16.25
C PHE A 80 -14.67 -10.53 15.83
N THR A 81 -13.78 -11.18 15.08
CA THR A 81 -14.03 -12.54 14.57
C THR A 81 -13.71 -13.61 15.61
N THR A 82 -12.82 -13.34 16.58
CA THR A 82 -12.39 -14.30 17.62
C THR A 82 -13.57 -14.88 18.41
N SER A 83 -14.57 -14.07 18.74
CA SER A 83 -15.75 -14.53 19.50
C SER A 83 -16.67 -15.45 18.67
N SER A 84 -16.68 -15.28 17.35
CA SER A 84 -17.52 -16.06 16.42
C SER A 84 -16.83 -17.32 15.88
N LEU A 85 -15.50 -17.37 15.98
CA LEU A 85 -14.65 -18.42 15.39
C LEU A 85 -15.03 -19.84 15.86
N PRO A 86 -15.27 -20.10 17.16
CA PRO A 86 -15.59 -21.45 17.66
C PRO A 86 -16.89 -22.00 17.09
N TYR A 87 -17.87 -21.12 16.84
CA TYR A 87 -19.17 -21.51 16.26
C TYR A 87 -19.01 -21.89 14.79
N VAL A 88 -18.20 -21.12 14.04
CA VAL A 88 -17.95 -21.36 12.62
C VAL A 88 -17.11 -22.61 12.40
N THR A 89 -16.11 -22.88 13.24
CA THR A 89 -15.26 -24.08 13.11
C THR A 89 -15.98 -25.35 13.56
N LYS A 90 -16.79 -25.29 14.63
CA LYS A 90 -17.52 -26.45 15.16
C LYS A 90 -18.73 -26.86 14.29
N PHE A 91 -19.49 -25.89 13.78
CA PHE A 91 -20.71 -26.16 13.01
C PHE A 91 -20.54 -25.98 11.49
N GLY A 92 -19.52 -25.27 11.03
CA GLY A 92 -19.37 -24.88 9.61
C GLY A 92 -18.56 -25.83 8.72
N ARG A 93 -18.01 -26.94 9.24
CA ARG A 93 -17.12 -27.85 8.49
C ARG A 93 -15.93 -27.15 7.79
N VAL A 94 -15.50 -25.99 8.28
CA VAL A 94 -14.34 -25.27 7.73
C VAL A 94 -13.12 -25.54 8.60
N SER A 95 -12.05 -26.05 7.99
CA SER A 95 -10.76 -26.21 8.66
C SER A 95 -10.17 -24.84 9.01
N THR A 96 -9.71 -24.69 10.26
CA THR A 96 -9.05 -23.48 10.77
C THR A 96 -7.90 -23.03 9.86
N GLY A 97 -7.11 -23.97 9.31
CA GLY A 97 -6.02 -23.63 8.39
C GLY A 97 -6.49 -23.01 7.07
N SER A 98 -7.58 -23.53 6.49
CA SER A 98 -8.16 -22.98 5.26
C SER A 98 -8.76 -21.58 5.47
N PHE A 99 -9.24 -21.28 6.68
CA PHE A 99 -9.72 -19.96 7.04
C PHE A 99 -8.60 -18.91 7.05
N PHE A 100 -7.50 -19.19 7.75
CA PHE A 100 -6.35 -18.27 7.80
C PHE A 100 -5.70 -18.09 6.44
N LEU A 101 -5.55 -19.15 5.64
CA LEU A 101 -5.02 -19.04 4.28
C LEU A 101 -5.85 -18.11 3.38
N GLN A 102 -7.19 -18.15 3.49
CA GLN A 102 -8.07 -17.24 2.76
C GLN A 102 -7.86 -15.77 3.17
N ILE A 103 -7.66 -15.50 4.46
CA ILE A 103 -7.42 -14.13 4.97
C ILE A 103 -6.06 -13.61 4.53
N ILE A 104 -5.01 -14.43 4.64
CA ILE A 104 -3.65 -14.08 4.21
C ILE A 104 -3.65 -13.77 2.70
N PHE A 105 -4.25 -14.64 1.90
CA PHE A 105 -4.33 -14.44 0.46
C PHE A 105 -5.17 -13.21 0.09
N GLY A 106 -6.26 -12.94 0.82
CA GLY A 106 -7.09 -11.75 0.60
C GLY A 106 -6.36 -10.45 0.95
N THR A 107 -5.60 -10.44 2.04
CA THR A 107 -4.78 -9.29 2.45
C THR A 107 -3.65 -9.05 1.45
N PHE A 108 -2.98 -10.12 0.99
CA PHE A 108 -1.93 -10.03 -0.03
C PHE A 108 -2.42 -9.41 -1.35
N LEU A 109 -3.61 -9.82 -1.82
CA LEU A 109 -4.20 -9.22 -3.02
C LEU A 109 -4.54 -7.74 -2.81
N TYR A 110 -5.07 -7.39 -1.64
CA TYR A 110 -5.42 -6.01 -1.34
C TYR A 110 -4.17 -5.11 -1.20
N SER A 111 -3.11 -5.57 -0.54
CA SER A 111 -1.85 -4.83 -0.46
C SER A 111 -1.19 -4.66 -1.83
N SER A 112 -1.24 -5.69 -2.69
CA SER A 112 -0.76 -5.59 -4.07
C SER A 112 -1.56 -4.54 -4.88
N PHE A 113 -2.88 -4.52 -4.73
CA PHE A 113 -3.74 -3.52 -5.37
C PHE A 113 -3.43 -2.10 -4.89
N LEU A 114 -3.26 -1.90 -3.56
CA LEU A 114 -2.84 -0.61 -3.01
C LEU A 114 -1.48 -0.18 -3.56
N GLY A 115 -0.52 -1.10 -3.65
CA GLY A 115 0.79 -0.81 -4.25
C GLY A 115 0.69 -0.29 -5.67
N ALA A 116 -0.18 -0.87 -6.50
CA ALA A 116 -0.41 -0.39 -7.87
C ALA A 116 -1.00 1.03 -7.91
N ILE A 117 -1.98 1.33 -7.04
CA ILE A 117 -2.59 2.68 -6.95
C ILE A 117 -1.56 3.72 -6.50
N LEU A 118 -0.77 3.39 -5.47
CA LEU A 118 0.26 4.29 -4.98
C LEU A 118 1.31 4.56 -6.06
N MET A 119 1.70 3.53 -6.81
CA MET A 119 2.69 3.68 -7.88
C MET A 119 2.20 4.64 -8.97
N LEU A 120 0.94 4.47 -9.40
CA LEU A 120 0.31 5.37 -10.37
C LEU A 120 0.20 6.80 -9.83
N SER A 121 -0.15 6.94 -8.55
CA SER A 121 -0.32 8.24 -7.90
C SER A 121 1.02 8.98 -7.75
N THR A 122 2.06 8.29 -7.26
CA THR A 122 3.41 8.86 -7.16
C THR A 122 3.95 9.22 -8.54
N TYR A 123 3.80 8.35 -9.53
CA TYR A 123 4.20 8.65 -10.92
C TYR A 123 3.52 9.91 -11.45
N GLY A 124 2.19 10.00 -11.35
CA GLY A 124 1.43 11.15 -11.86
C GLY A 124 1.79 12.46 -11.16
N ILE A 125 1.86 12.44 -9.83
CA ILE A 125 2.14 13.64 -9.03
C ILE A 125 3.58 14.13 -9.24
N TYR A 126 4.56 13.23 -9.15
CA TYR A 126 5.98 13.60 -9.26
C TYR A 126 6.38 13.90 -10.70
N SER A 127 5.78 13.26 -11.70
CA SER A 127 6.04 13.59 -13.10
C SER A 127 5.57 15.01 -13.44
N HIS A 128 4.39 15.41 -12.93
CA HIS A 128 3.91 16.78 -13.09
C HIS A 128 4.76 17.79 -12.30
N ALA A 129 5.10 17.48 -11.04
CA ALA A 129 5.85 18.39 -10.18
C ALA A 129 7.31 18.61 -10.63
N LEU A 130 7.98 17.57 -11.14
CA LEU A 130 9.40 17.63 -11.53
C LEU A 130 9.62 17.79 -13.04
N SER A 131 8.53 17.87 -13.83
CA SER A 131 8.52 17.98 -15.30
C SER A 131 9.43 16.94 -15.99
N TYR A 132 9.55 15.76 -15.37
CA TYR A 132 10.43 14.69 -15.83
C TYR A 132 9.71 13.35 -15.76
N ASN A 133 10.03 12.46 -16.70
CA ASN A 133 9.41 11.14 -16.76
C ASN A 133 10.17 10.17 -15.84
N LEU A 134 9.75 10.12 -14.58
CA LEU A 134 10.31 9.23 -13.56
C LEU A 134 9.55 7.89 -13.59
N LEU A 135 9.71 7.14 -14.69
CA LEU A 135 9.20 5.77 -14.78
C LEU A 135 10.08 4.84 -13.93
N PRO A 136 9.50 4.01 -13.05
CA PRO A 136 10.25 2.98 -12.34
C PRO A 136 10.86 1.99 -13.33
N SER A 137 12.16 1.69 -13.18
CA SER A 137 12.88 0.73 -14.04
C SER A 137 12.23 -0.67 -14.06
N LYS A 138 11.53 -1.05 -12.97
CA LYS A 138 10.84 -2.35 -12.84
C LYS A 138 9.51 -2.24 -12.06
N PRO A 139 8.41 -1.81 -12.72
CA PRO A 139 7.13 -1.54 -12.05
C PRO A 139 6.47 -2.80 -11.45
N TRP A 140 6.64 -3.97 -12.08
CA TRP A 140 6.08 -5.23 -11.60
C TRP A 140 6.64 -5.66 -10.23
N LEU A 141 7.93 -5.42 -10.00
CA LEU A 141 8.58 -5.75 -8.74
C LEU A 141 8.09 -4.83 -7.61
N ALA A 142 7.92 -3.53 -7.86
CA ALA A 142 7.39 -2.60 -6.86
C ALA A 142 6.02 -3.03 -6.29
N ILE A 143 5.15 -3.58 -7.15
CA ILE A 143 3.81 -4.06 -6.78
C ILE A 143 3.91 -5.34 -5.92
N LEU A 144 4.80 -6.28 -6.28
CA LEU A 144 5.03 -7.51 -5.52
C LEU A 144 5.68 -7.25 -4.15
N PHE A 145 6.61 -6.31 -4.07
CA PHE A 145 7.34 -6.01 -2.84
C PHE A 145 6.51 -5.24 -1.80
N ILE A 146 5.56 -4.39 -2.24
CA ILE A 146 4.53 -3.87 -1.33
C ILE A 146 3.62 -5.02 -0.84
N GLY A 147 3.33 -6.00 -1.70
CA GLY A 147 2.59 -7.20 -1.31
C GLY A 147 3.26 -8.02 -0.20
N ILE A 148 4.60 -8.06 -0.17
CA ILE A 148 5.40 -8.88 0.75
C ILE A 148 5.84 -8.12 2.01
N GLY A 149 5.68 -6.79 2.06
CA GLY A 149 5.99 -6.02 3.26
C GLY A 149 7.43 -5.51 3.33
N GLY A 150 7.92 -4.94 2.23
CA GLY A 150 8.90 -3.86 2.29
C GLY A 150 10.38 -4.24 2.24
N LEU A 151 10.98 -4.10 1.05
CA LEU A 151 12.40 -3.80 0.85
C LEU A 151 12.51 -2.96 -0.44
N PHE A 152 12.61 -1.63 -0.31
CA PHE A 152 12.45 -0.71 -1.44
C PHE A 152 13.73 0.03 -1.86
N THR A 153 14.84 -0.10 -1.11
CA THR A 153 16.11 0.57 -1.43
C THR A 153 16.90 -0.08 -2.58
N ILE A 154 16.44 -1.22 -3.11
CA ILE A 154 17.19 -2.03 -4.10
C ILE A 154 16.77 -1.75 -5.55
N TYR A 155 15.62 -1.10 -5.79
CA TYR A 155 14.99 -1.10 -7.14
C TYR A 155 15.14 0.19 -7.96
N TRP A 156 15.62 1.27 -7.36
CA TRP A 156 15.83 2.57 -8.01
C TRP A 156 17.31 2.96 -8.09
N GLN A 157 18.18 1.97 -8.34
CA GLN A 157 19.53 2.20 -8.84
C GLN A 157 19.54 2.26 -10.36
#